data_AF-A0A2M8NK49-F1
#
_entry.id   AF-A0A2M8NK49-F1
#
_cell.length_a   1.000
_cell.length_b   1.000
_cell.length_c   1.000
_cell.angle_alpha   90.00
_cell.angle_beta   90.00
_cell.angle_gamma   90.00
#
_symmetry.space_group_name_H-M   'P 1'
#
loop_
_entity.id
_entity.type
_entity.pdbx_description
1 polymer ?
#
loop_
_entity_poly.entity_id
_entity_poly.type
_entity_poly.pdbx_seq_one_letter_code
_entity_poly.pdbx_strand_id
1 'polypeptide(L)'
;MQLEVSGQIRLFNGGGVYLRGALTLHALRLEVGDAVFFDILRAYYNQFQYSNARVEDFIHVAETVYGGSLDAFFRGWLYEPLVPDIPTMGLTRVQADAQGD
;
A
#
# COMPACT_ATOMS: atom_id res chain seq x y z
N MET A 1 -33.89 15.93 -12.77
CA MET A 1 -32.88 14.92 -13.14
C MET A 1 -31.77 15.02 -12.09
N GLN A 2 -31.76 14.07 -11.17
CA GLN A 2 -30.95 14.06 -9.95
C GLN A 2 -29.47 13.88 -10.29
N LEU A 3 -28.62 14.75 -9.75
CA LEU A 3 -27.20 14.49 -9.60
C LEU A 3 -27.03 13.58 -8.38
N GLU A 4 -26.83 12.28 -8.60
CA GLU A 4 -26.44 11.36 -7.53
C GLU A 4 -24.96 11.57 -7.20
N VAL A 5 -24.66 12.55 -6.35
CA VAL A 5 -23.41 12.59 -5.60
C VAL A 5 -23.69 11.91 -4.27
N SER A 6 -23.60 10.57 -4.19
CA SER A 6 -23.81 9.86 -2.93
C SER A 6 -23.16 8.47 -2.91
N GLY A 7 -21.84 8.41 -3.12
CA GLY A 7 -21.06 7.29 -2.60
C GLY A 7 -20.59 7.65 -1.20
N GLN A 8 -21.18 7.09 -0.14
CA GLN A 8 -20.58 7.21 1.19
C GLN A 8 -19.14 6.67 1.10
N ILE A 9 -18.14 7.53 1.28
CA ILE A 9 -16.75 7.09 1.32
C ILE A 9 -16.62 6.29 2.62
N ARG A 10 -16.72 4.97 2.52
CA ARG A 10 -16.58 4.04 3.65
C ARG A 10 -15.10 3.87 4.02
N LEU A 11 -14.43 4.98 4.34
CA LEU A 11 -13.01 5.00 4.70
C LEU A 11 -12.73 4.00 5.83
N PHE A 12 -13.57 4.02 6.86
CA PHE A 12 -13.38 3.23 8.08
C PHE A 12 -14.15 1.90 8.07
N ASN A 13 -14.12 1.17 6.95
CA ASN A 13 -14.58 -0.21 6.90
C ASN A 13 -13.38 -1.18 6.92
N GLY A 14 -13.60 -2.43 7.34
CA GLY A 14 -12.50 -3.39 7.52
C GLY A 14 -11.68 -3.68 6.24
N GLY A 15 -12.28 -3.58 5.05
CA GLY A 15 -11.61 -3.91 3.78
C GLY A 15 -10.83 -2.77 3.14
N GLY A 16 -11.23 -1.52 3.38
CA GLY A 16 -10.68 -0.33 2.74
C GLY A 16 -9.32 0.05 3.31
N VAL A 17 -9.28 0.96 4.29
CA VAL A 17 -8.01 1.49 4.81
C VAL A 17 -7.25 0.50 5.69
N TYR A 18 -7.96 -0.36 6.43
CA TYR A 18 -7.35 -1.26 7.41
C TYR A 18 -6.67 -2.46 6.73
N LEU A 19 -7.43 -3.27 5.98
CA LEU A 19 -6.88 -4.44 5.31
C LEU A 19 -5.86 -4.06 4.24
N ARG A 20 -6.20 -3.10 3.35
CA ARG A 20 -5.27 -2.67 2.30
C ARG A 20 -4.00 -2.08 2.88
N GLY A 21 -4.11 -1.20 3.89
CA GLY A 21 -2.94 -0.60 4.53
C GLY A 21 -2.02 -1.63 5.17
N ALA A 22 -2.59 -2.62 5.86
CA ALA A 22 -1.82 -3.73 6.45
C ALA A 22 -1.13 -4.57 5.36
N LEU A 23 -1.83 -4.90 4.27
CA LEU A 23 -1.26 -5.65 3.15
C LEU A 23 -0.14 -4.86 2.45
N THR A 24 -0.29 -3.55 2.25
CA THR A 24 0.77 -2.71 1.67
C THR A 24 2.04 -2.76 2.51
N LEU A 25 1.93 -2.59 3.83
CA LEU A 25 3.10 -2.65 4.71
C LEU A 25 3.73 -4.04 4.73
N HIS A 26 2.91 -5.09 4.70
CA HIS A 26 3.43 -6.45 4.65
C HIS A 26 4.12 -6.75 3.31
N ALA A 27 3.54 -6.33 2.19
CA ALA A 27 4.15 -6.44 0.86
C ALA A 27 5.46 -5.65 0.79
N LEU A 28 5.51 -4.45 1.37
CA LEU A 28 6.73 -3.66 1.45
C LEU A 28 7.82 -4.41 2.21
N ARG A 29 7.47 -5.01 3.36
CA ARG A 29 8.38 -5.85 4.14
C ARG A 29 8.95 -7.02 3.32
N LEU A 30 8.14 -7.64 2.47
CA LEU A 30 8.62 -8.71 1.57
C LEU A 30 9.52 -8.17 0.45
N GLU A 31 9.23 -6.98 -0.08
CA GLU A 31 9.99 -6.34 -1.17
C GLU A 31 11.39 -5.91 -0.71
N VAL A 32 11.48 -5.21 0.43
CA VAL A 32 12.75 -4.63 0.91
C VAL A 32 13.48 -5.53 1.92
N GLY A 33 12.81 -6.56 2.44
CA GLY A 33 13.30 -7.44 3.49
C GLY A 33 13.14 -6.88 4.90
N ASP A 34 13.15 -7.78 5.89
CA ASP A 34 12.83 -7.47 7.28
C ASP A 34 13.72 -6.37 7.90
N ALA A 35 15.04 -6.47 7.74
CA ALA A 35 15.97 -5.53 8.34
C ALA A 35 15.72 -4.10 7.85
N VAL A 36 15.68 -3.92 6.53
CA VAL A 36 15.43 -2.63 5.88
C VAL A 36 14.04 -2.11 6.23
N PHE A 37 13.02 -2.97 6.24
CA PHE A 37 11.67 -2.57 6.62
C PHE A 37 11.61 -1.97 8.03
N PHE A 38 12.25 -2.61 9.01
CA PHE A 38 12.28 -2.06 10.36
C PHE A 38 13.16 -0.81 10.47
N ASP A 39 14.21 -0.67 9.65
CA ASP A 39 14.98 0.58 9.55
C ASP A 39 14.13 1.72 8.99
N ILE A 40 13.29 1.47 7.98
CA ILE A 40 12.33 2.45 7.45
C ILE A 40 11.39 2.93 8.55
N LEU A 41 10.79 2.01 9.31
CA LEU A 41 9.86 2.36 10.39
C LEU A 41 10.54 3.20 11.49
N ARG A 42 11.76 2.84 11.87
CA ARG A 42 12.56 3.61 12.84
C ARG A 42 12.89 5.00 12.31
N ALA A 43 13.35 5.10 11.07
CA ALA A 43 13.69 6.37 10.45
C ALA A 43 12.47 7.29 10.36
N TYR A 44 11.33 6.75 9.89
CA TYR A 44 10.08 7.49 9.78
C TYR A 44 9.60 8.00 11.14
N TYR A 45 9.58 7.13 12.16
CA TYR A 45 9.20 7.53 13.51
C TYR A 45 10.13 8.61 14.05
N ASN A 46 11.44 8.43 13.93
CA ASN A 46 12.41 9.39 14.45
C ASN A 46 12.31 10.76 13.79
N GLN A 47 11.98 10.81 12.50
CA GLN A 47 11.85 12.06 11.75
C GLN A 47 10.55 12.80 12.04
N PHE A 48 9.44 12.07 12.20
CA PHE A 48 8.10 12.67 12.32
C PHE A 48 7.46 12.56 13.71
N GLN A 49 8.14 11.99 14.70
CA GLN A 49 7.69 12.00 16.09
C GLN A 49 7.29 13.41 16.53
N TYR A 50 6.14 13.51 17.21
CA TYR A 50 5.58 14.78 17.68
C TYR A 50 5.22 15.78 16.57
N SER A 51 5.07 15.31 15.32
CA SER A 51 4.65 16.12 14.18
C SER A 51 3.63 15.35 13.30
N ASN A 52 3.27 15.93 12.16
CA ASN A 52 2.39 15.29 11.18
C ASN A 52 3.20 14.93 9.93
N ALA A 53 2.79 13.85 9.26
CA ALA A 53 3.38 13.39 8.02
C ALA A 53 2.28 13.04 7.02
N ARG A 54 2.62 13.13 5.73
CA ARG A 54 1.80 12.70 4.61
C ARG A 54 2.28 11.35 4.08
N VAL A 55 1.52 10.76 3.18
CA VAL A 55 1.89 9.50 2.52
C VAL A 55 3.20 9.66 1.74
N GLU A 56 3.37 10.79 1.07
CA GLU A 56 4.57 11.12 0.29
C GLU A 56 5.83 11.16 1.16
N ASP A 57 5.70 11.60 2.42
CA ASP A 57 6.81 11.63 3.38
C ASP A 57 7.26 10.21 3.75
N PHE A 58 6.31 9.29 3.97
CA PHE A 58 6.63 7.89 4.22
C PHE A 58 7.31 7.23 3.02
N ILE A 59 6.80 7.48 1.79
CA ILE A 59 7.40 6.97 0.55
C ILE A 59 8.86 7.45 0.45
N HIS A 60 9.10 8.75 0.69
CA HIS A 60 10.44 9.32 0.61
C HIS A 60 11.41 8.69 1.63
N VAL A 61 10.97 8.47 2.87
CA VAL A 61 11.78 7.77 3.88
C VAL A 61 12.08 6.33 3.44
N ALA A 62 11.07 5.63 2.91
CA ALA A 62 11.22 4.25 2.45
C ALA A 62 12.26 4.13 1.34
N GLU A 63 12.19 4.97 0.32
CA GLU A 63 13.16 5.00 -0.79
C GLU A 63 14.56 5.38 -0.33
N THR A 64 14.67 6.35 0.58
CA THR A 64 15.96 6.82 1.12
C THR A 64 16.68 5.70 1.89
N VAL A 65 15.95 4.96 2.73
CA VAL A 65 16.53 3.86 3.52
C VAL A 65 16.77 2.61 2.68
N TYR A 66 15.89 2.31 1.72
CA TYR A 66 16.06 1.20 0.79
C TYR A 66 17.23 1.42 -0.20
N GLY A 67 17.53 2.69 -0.52
CA GLY A 67 18.59 3.05 -1.44
C GLY A 67 18.20 2.91 -2.92
N GLY A 68 16.90 2.86 -3.22
CA GLY A 68 16.36 2.68 -4.56
C GLY A 68 14.92 3.18 -4.67
N SER A 69 14.40 3.27 -5.90
CA SER A 69 13.02 3.72 -6.10
C SER A 69 12.01 2.62 -5.80
N LEU A 70 10.93 3.01 -5.13
CA LEU A 70 9.76 2.19 -4.80
C LEU A 70 8.49 2.74 -5.48
N ASP A 71 8.63 3.60 -6.48
CA ASP A 71 7.53 4.26 -7.18
C ASP A 71 6.52 3.27 -7.77
N ALA A 72 7.00 2.24 -8.47
CA ALA A 72 6.14 1.22 -9.07
C ALA A 72 5.38 0.43 -7.99
N PHE A 73 6.05 0.13 -6.88
CA PHE A 73 5.47 -0.55 -5.73
C PHE A 73 4.33 0.29 -5.13
N PHE A 74 4.61 1.53 -4.73
CA PHE A 74 3.60 2.38 -4.09
C PHE A 74 2.47 2.77 -5.04
N ARG A 75 2.75 2.93 -6.34
CA ARG A 75 1.71 3.13 -7.36
C ARG A 75 0.68 2.01 -7.34
N GLY A 76 1.13 0.77 -7.48
CA GLY A 76 0.24 -0.39 -7.46
C GLY A 76 -0.51 -0.54 -6.13
N TRP A 77 0.17 -0.30 -5.01
CA TRP A 77 -0.42 -0.55 -3.69
C TRP A 77 -1.32 0.54 -3.15
N LEU A 78 -1.11 1.81 -3.51
CA LEU A 78 -1.81 2.94 -2.92
C LEU A 78 -2.74 3.66 -3.90
N TYR A 79 -2.35 3.75 -5.16
CA TYR A 79 -3.01 4.63 -6.13
C TYR A 79 -3.84 3.89 -7.18
N GLU A 80 -3.50 2.63 -7.49
CA GLU A 80 -4.32 1.81 -8.38
C GLU A 80 -5.61 1.32 -7.70
N PRO A 81 -6.73 1.14 -8.43
CA PRO A 81 -7.99 0.65 -7.86
C PRO A 81 -7.91 -0.78 -7.34
N LEU A 82 -7.04 -1.59 -7.93
CA LEU A 82 -6.87 -3.00 -7.60
C LEU A 82 -5.53 -3.21 -6.91
N VAL A 83 -5.53 -4.03 -5.86
CA VAL A 83 -4.28 -4.44 -5.20
C VAL A 83 -3.48 -5.37 -6.15
N PRO A 84 -2.14 -5.25 -6.17
CA PRO A 84 -1.27 -6.16 -6.89
C PRO A 84 -1.36 -7.58 -6.32
N ASP A 85 -1.03 -8.56 -7.15
CA ASP A 85 -0.88 -9.94 -6.69
C ASP A 85 0.33 -10.07 -5.77
N ILE A 86 0.21 -10.89 -4.73
CA ILE A 86 1.34 -11.31 -3.90
C ILE A 86 1.45 -12.83 -3.96
N PRO A 87 2.20 -13.37 -4.94
CA PRO A 87 2.33 -14.81 -5.14
C PRO A 87 2.89 -15.53 -3.92
N THR A 88 3.78 -14.88 -3.17
CA THR A 88 4.40 -15.41 -1.94
C THR A 88 3.41 -15.61 -0.79
N MET A 89 2.26 -14.93 -0.81
CA MET A 89 1.16 -15.15 0.15
C MET A 89 0.04 -16.04 -0.42
N GLY A 90 0.18 -16.55 -1.64
CA GLY A 90 -0.89 -17.23 -2.36
C GLY A 90 -2.05 -16.31 -2.77
N LEU A 91 -1.86 -14.99 -2.67
CA LEU A 91 -2.84 -13.97 -3.07
C LEU A 91 -2.61 -13.62 -4.54
N THR A 92 -2.91 -14.59 -5.40
CA THR A 92 -2.85 -14.38 -6.86
C THR A 92 -4.27 -14.11 -7.33
N ARG A 93 -4.47 -13.12 -8.19
CA ARG A 93 -5.72 -12.99 -8.92
C ARG A 93 -5.91 -14.27 -9.73
N VAL A 94 -6.90 -15.07 -9.36
CA VAL A 94 -7.45 -16.05 -10.29
C VAL A 94 -8.01 -15.19 -11.43
N GLN A 95 -7.36 -15.23 -12.60
CA GLN A 95 -7.94 -14.70 -13.81
C GLN A 95 -9.29 -15.40 -13.94
N ALA A 96 -10.39 -14.64 -13.91
CA ALA A 96 -11.67 -15.19 -14.30
C ALA A 96 -11.50 -15.55 -15.77
N ASP A 97 -11.31 -16.84 -16.03
CA ASP A 97 -11.27 -17.39 -17.36
C ASP A 97 -12.46 -16.82 -18.11
N ALA A 98 -12.17 -15.98 -19.11
CA ALA A 98 -13.12 -15.66 -20.13
C ALA A 98 -13.29 -16.93 -20.98
N GLN A 99 -13.96 -17.94 -20.42
CA GLN A 99 -14.44 -19.10 -21.13
C GLN A 99 -15.91 -18.83 -21.44
N GLY A 100 -16.12 -18.07 -22.52
CA GLY A 100 -17.34 -18.22 -23.29
C GLY A 100 -17.27 -19.57 -23.98
N ASP A 101 -18.21 -20.44 -23.65
CA ASP A 101 -18.74 -21.49 -24.52
C ASP A 101 -20.26 -21.59 -24.26
#